data_AF-A0A5C6N813-F1
#
_entry.id   AF-A0A5C6N813-F1
#
_cell.length_a   1.000
_cell.length_b   1.000
_cell.length_c   1.000
_cell.angle_alpha   90.00
_cell.angle_beta   90.00
_cell.angle_gamma   90.00
#
_symmetry.space_group_name_H-M   'P 1'
#
loop_
_entity.id
_entity.type
_entity.pdbx_description
1 polymer ?
#
loop_
_entity_poly.entity_id
_entity_poly.type
_entity_poly.pdbx_seq_one_letter_code
_entity_poly.pdbx_strand_id
1 'polypeptide(L)'
;MTVVDLDPWFSQATWLPVDYQERVAIFRTYCRDKITAPSHITNMEEIPLSFDIPLTHTVEKKGNSTVAICTTGHEKSSFTVVFGCHGNGQSAG
;
A
#
# COMPACT_ATOMS: atom_id res chain seq x y z
N MET A 1 14.12 12.14 5.50
CA MET A 1 13.78 10.71 5.65
C MET A 1 13.44 10.49 7.12
N THR A 2 12.20 10.76 7.48
CA THR A 2 11.70 10.38 8.81
C THR A 2 11.70 8.87 8.89
N VAL A 3 12.23 8.34 9.99
CA VAL A 3 12.16 6.92 10.33
C VAL A 3 10.69 6.52 10.23
N VAL A 4 10.35 5.68 9.27
CA VAL A 4 9.11 4.92 9.35
C VAL A 4 9.33 3.93 10.48
N ASP A 5 8.81 4.26 11.66
CA ASP A 5 8.55 3.25 12.67
C ASP A 5 7.74 2.16 11.97
N LEU A 6 8.23 0.92 12.05
CA LEU A 6 7.58 -0.23 11.43
C LEU A 6 6.14 -0.29 11.94
N ASP A 7 5.19 -0.12 11.03
CA ASP A 7 3.75 -0.15 11.32
C ASP A 7 3.41 -1.49 12.02
N PRO A 8 2.64 -1.51 13.13
CA PRO A 8 2.31 -2.73 13.88
C PRO A 8 1.64 -3.84 13.05
N TRP A 9 1.10 -3.49 11.87
CA TRP A 9 0.52 -4.41 10.89
C TRP A 9 1.55 -5.35 10.24
N PHE A 10 2.85 -5.02 10.23
CA PHE A 10 3.91 -5.91 9.74
C PHE A 10 4.27 -7.06 10.72
N SER A 11 3.74 -7.05 11.94
CA SER A 11 4.05 -8.09 12.95
C SER A 11 3.37 -9.43 12.71
N GLN A 12 2.41 -9.51 11.79
CA GLN A 12 1.78 -10.77 11.43
C GLN A 12 2.40 -11.34 10.15
N ALA A 13 3.22 -12.38 10.33
CA ALA A 13 3.51 -13.45 9.36
C ALA A 13 4.76 -13.40 8.47
N THR A 14 5.91 -12.87 8.92
CA THR A 14 7.20 -13.28 8.31
C THR A 14 8.28 -13.52 9.36
N TRP A 15 8.93 -14.68 9.28
CA TRP A 15 10.18 -14.94 10.01
C TRP A 15 11.28 -14.13 9.34
N LEU A 16 11.81 -13.13 10.06
CA LEU A 16 12.97 -12.38 9.59
C LEU A 16 14.21 -13.28 9.58
N PRO A 17 15.12 -13.13 8.60
CA PRO A 17 16.40 -13.81 8.62
C PRO A 17 17.17 -13.52 9.92
N VAL A 18 17.96 -14.49 10.40
CA VAL A 18 18.78 -14.35 11.63
C VAL A 18 19.75 -13.15 11.52
N ASP A 19 20.19 -12.84 10.31
CA ASP A 19 21.10 -11.73 9.99
C ASP A 19 20.35 -10.45 9.54
N TYR A 20 19.03 -10.35 9.74
CA TYR A 20 18.23 -9.22 9.27
C TYR A 20 18.79 -7.86 9.72
N GLN A 21 19.14 -7.72 11.00
CA GLN A 21 19.68 -6.48 11.53
C GLN A 21 21.03 -6.11 10.89
N GLU A 22 21.90 -7.08 10.64
CA GLU A 22 23.18 -6.89 9.96
C GLU A 22 22.95 -6.43 8.51
N ARG A 23 22.05 -7.10 7.77
CA ARG A 23 21.70 -6.71 6.40
C ARG A 23 21.12 -5.30 6.32
N VAL A 24 20.24 -4.94 7.25
CA VAL A 24 19.68 -3.59 7.35
C VAL A 24 20.79 -2.56 7.62
N ALA A 25 21.75 -2.87 8.49
CA ALA A 25 22.89 -1.98 8.77
C ALA A 25 23.81 -1.79 7.55
N ILE A 26 24.11 -2.87 6.82
CA ILE A 26 24.90 -2.84 5.58
C ILE A 26 24.18 -2.00 4.52
N PHE A 27 22.90 -2.27 4.30
CA PHE A 27 22.09 -1.55 3.31
C PHE A 27 22.02 -0.04 3.62
N ARG A 28 21.79 0.33 4.89
CA ARG A 28 21.76 1.74 5.32
C ARG A 28 23.09 2.44 5.09
N THR A 29 24.21 1.78 5.37
CA THR A 29 25.56 2.31 5.11
C THR A 29 25.77 2.51 3.61
N TYR A 30 25.45 1.50 2.80
CA TYR A 30 25.53 1.59 1.34
C TYR A 30 24.70 2.75 0.78
N CYS A 31 23.45 2.89 1.21
CA CYS A 31 22.59 4.01 0.81
C CYS A 31 23.20 5.36 1.15
N ARG A 32 23.74 5.52 2.37
CA ARG A 32 24.40 6.77 2.79
C ARG A 32 25.59 7.11 1.90
N ASP A 33 26.37 6.12 1.52
CA ASP A 33 27.61 6.33 0.76
C ASP A 33 27.36 6.53 -0.74
N LYS A 34 26.31 5.93 -1.28
CA LYS A 34 26.04 5.90 -2.73
C LYS A 34 24.97 6.87 -3.19
N ILE A 35 24.05 7.27 -2.32
CA ILE A 35 22.98 8.21 -2.67
C ILE A 35 23.52 9.64 -2.51
N THR A 36 23.94 10.24 -3.61
CA THR A 36 24.44 11.63 -3.64
C THR A 36 23.34 12.65 -3.96
N ALA A 37 22.28 12.21 -4.65
CA ALA A 37 21.14 13.04 -5.01
C ALA A 37 19.83 12.29 -4.69
N PRO A 38 19.31 12.41 -3.46
CA PRO A 38 18.07 11.74 -3.05
C PRO A 38 16.87 12.10 -3.92
N SER A 39 16.87 13.31 -4.50
CA SER A 39 15.86 13.74 -5.45
C SER A 39 15.74 12.77 -6.62
N HIS A 40 16.86 12.23 -7.14
CA HIS A 40 16.87 11.34 -8.30
C HIS A 40 16.38 9.91 -8.03
N ILE A 41 16.04 9.59 -6.79
CA ILE A 41 15.50 8.28 -6.43
C ILE A 41 14.01 8.27 -6.70
N THR A 42 13.56 7.24 -7.41
CA THR A 42 12.13 6.95 -7.58
C THR A 42 11.81 5.68 -6.81
N ASN A 43 10.85 5.75 -5.90
CA ASN A 43 10.24 4.58 -5.29
C ASN A 43 9.06 4.12 -6.15
N MET A 44 8.83 2.82 -6.24
CA MET A 44 7.70 2.23 -6.95
C MET A 44 7.18 1.07 -6.12
N GLU A 45 5.90 1.09 -5.79
CA GLU A 45 5.25 0.08 -4.95
C GLU A 45 3.97 -0.40 -5.62
N GLU A 46 3.73 -1.71 -5.53
CA GLU A 46 2.50 -2.35 -5.99
C GLU A 46 1.56 -2.56 -4.80
N ILE A 47 0.33 -2.07 -4.92
CA ILE A 47 -0.69 -2.19 -3.88
C ILE A 47 -1.89 -2.93 -4.49
N PRO A 48 -2.23 -4.14 -4.01
CA PRO A 48 -3.45 -4.81 -4.43
C PRO A 48 -4.66 -4.07 -3.85
N LEU A 49 -5.59 -3.68 -4.70
CA LEU A 49 -6.87 -3.10 -4.32
C LEU A 49 -8.00 -4.08 -4.67
N SER A 50 -8.86 -4.34 -3.70
CA SER A 50 -10.10 -5.10 -3.89
C SER A 50 -11.29 -4.13 -4.01
N PHE A 51 -12.22 -4.42 -4.92
CA PHE A 51 -13.44 -3.61 -5.12
C PHE A 51 -14.52 -3.77 -4.04
N ASP A 52 -14.24 -4.53 -2.98
CA ASP A 52 -15.27 -4.98 -2.06
C ASP A 52 -15.53 -3.96 -0.94
N ILE A 53 -16.17 -2.85 -1.30
CA ILE A 53 -17.00 -2.08 -0.38
C ILE A 53 -18.27 -1.68 -1.13
N PRO A 54 -19.35 -2.48 -1.09
CA PRO A 54 -20.66 -1.91 -1.33
C PRO A 54 -20.82 -0.74 -0.36
N LEU A 55 -20.91 0.49 -0.87
CA LEU A 55 -21.32 1.63 -0.05
C LEU A 55 -22.78 1.35 0.33
N THR A 56 -22.98 0.70 1.48
CA THR A 56 -24.25 0.16 1.97
C THR A 56 -25.20 1.28 2.35
N HIS A 57 -25.66 2.06 1.39
CA HIS A 57 -26.75 3.00 1.55
C HIS A 57 -27.66 2.89 0.34
N THR A 58 -28.49 1.84 0.34
CA THR A 58 -29.65 1.76 -0.55
C THR A 58 -30.87 2.20 0.26
N VAL A 59 -31.54 3.27 -0.19
CA VAL A 59 -32.77 3.77 0.43
C VAL A 59 -33.95 3.13 -0.26
N GLU A 60 -34.74 2.35 0.49
CA GLU A 60 -35.97 1.73 0.01
C GLU A 60 -37.20 2.36 0.66
N LYS A 61 -38.36 2.14 0.03
CA LYS A 61 -39.62 2.66 0.54
C LYS A 61 -39.93 2.05 1.90
N LYS A 62 -40.26 2.89 2.88
CA LYS A 62 -40.71 2.47 4.23
C LYS A 62 -41.87 1.47 4.09
N GLY A 63 -41.67 0.24 4.59
CA GLY A 63 -42.63 -0.85 4.51
C GLY A 63 -42.17 -2.05 3.67
N ASN A 64 -41.09 -1.93 2.89
CA ASN A 64 -40.45 -3.06 2.24
C ASN A 64 -39.65 -3.91 3.25
N SER A 65 -39.81 -5.23 3.19
CA SER A 65 -39.08 -6.19 4.04
C SER A 65 -37.68 -6.54 3.51
N THR A 66 -37.39 -6.15 2.26
CA THR A 66 -36.14 -6.48 1.56
C THR A 66 -35.61 -5.24 0.86
N VAL A 67 -34.29 -5.04 0.90
CA VAL A 67 -33.58 -3.98 0.18
C VAL A 67 -32.70 -4.63 -0.87
N ALA A 68 -32.93 -4.31 -2.15
CA ALA A 68 -32.10 -4.82 -3.24
C ALA A 68 -30.78 -4.05 -3.27
N ILE A 69 -29.66 -4.74 -3.03
CA ILE A 69 -28.33 -4.15 -3.19
C ILE A 69 -27.97 -4.24 -4.67
N CYS A 70 -27.93 -3.11 -5.36
CA CYS A 70 -27.32 -3.04 -6.68
C CYS A 70 -25.82 -3.18 -6.54
N THR A 71 -25.26 -4.28 -7.01
CA THR A 71 -23.81 -4.51 -7.03
C THR A 71 -23.22 -4.18 -8.40
N THR A 72 -21.90 -4.01 -8.48
CA THR A 72 -21.20 -3.73 -9.74
C THR A 72 -20.86 -4.99 -10.54
N GLY A 73 -21.08 -6.19 -9.97
CA GLY A 73 -20.69 -7.47 -10.57
C GLY A 73 -19.19 -7.79 -10.43
N HIS A 74 -18.47 -7.02 -9.61
CA HIS A 74 -17.02 -7.09 -9.44
C HIS A 74 -16.60 -7.38 -7.98
N GLU A 75 -17.46 -7.99 -7.18
CA GLU A 75 -17.29 -8.17 -5.72
C GLU A 75 -16.04 -9.00 -5.37
N LYS A 76 -15.51 -9.78 -6.31
CA LYS A 76 -14.27 -10.57 -6.17
C LYS A 76 -13.14 -10.11 -7.09
N SER A 77 -13.31 -8.97 -7.75
CA SER A 77 -12.27 -8.40 -8.59
C SER A 77 -11.23 -7.72 -7.70
N SER A 78 -9.97 -8.07 -7.92
CA SER A 78 -8.83 -7.31 -7.44
C SER A 78 -8.09 -6.73 -8.64
N PHE A 79 -7.49 -5.57 -8.44
CA PHE A 79 -6.56 -4.97 -9.38
C PHE A 79 -5.34 -4.49 -8.62
N THR A 80 -4.18 -4.57 -9.26
CA THR A 80 -2.95 -4.04 -8.69
C THR A 80 -2.79 -2.60 -9.15
N VAL A 81 -2.70 -1.67 -8.22
CA VAL A 81 -2.28 -0.32 -8.50
C VAL A 81 -0.78 -0.25 -8.31
N VAL A 82 -0.07 0.28 -9.29
CA VAL A 82 1.33 0.62 -9.14
C VAL A 82 1.45 2.12 -8.96
N PHE A 83 2.10 2.54 -7.88
CA PHE A 83 2.37 3.95 -7.63
C PHE A 83 3.87 4.20 -7.56
N GLY A 84 4.31 5.26 -8.24
CA GLY A 84 5.68 5.73 -8.20
C GLY A 84 5.78 7.12 -7.59
N CYS A 85 6.78 7.36 -6.73
CA CYS A 85 7.11 8.69 -6.24
C CYS A 85 8.59 9.02 -6.41
N HIS A 86 8.87 10.24 -6.87
CA HIS A 86 10.24 10.75 -6.91
C HIS A 86 10.62 11.38 -5.57
N GLY A 87 11.90 11.38 -5.22
CA GLY A 87 12.40 11.95 -3.96
C GLY A 87 12.14 13.45 -3.78
N ASN A 88 11.74 14.15 -4.86
CA ASN A 88 11.30 15.54 -4.82
C ASN A 88 9.77 15.73 -4.75
N GLY A 89 9.00 14.64 -4.63
CA GLY A 89 7.54 14.68 -4.52
C GLY A 89 6.78 14.84 -5.83
N GLN A 90 7.46 14.88 -6.99
CA GLN A 90 6.78 14.87 -8.28
C GLN A 90 6.23 13.46 -8.58
N SER A 91 4.94 13.38 -8.93
CA SER A 91 4.35 12.18 -9.51
C SER A 91 4.86 12.05 -10.95
N ALA A 92 5.38 10.87 -11.31
CA ALA A 92 5.60 10.55 -12.72
C ALA A 92 4.23 10.48 -13.39
N GLY A 93 3.98 11.41 -14.32
CA GLY A 93 2.75 11.44 -15.12
C GLY A 93 2.75 10.39 -16.22
#